data_AF-A0AAD9H9V1-F1
#
_entry.id   AF-A0AAD9H9V1-F1
#
_cell.length_a   1.000
_cell.length_b   1.000
_cell.length_c   1.000
_cell.angle_alpha   90.00
_cell.angle_beta   90.00
_cell.angle_gamma   90.00
#
_symmetry.space_group_name_H-M   'P 1'
#
loop_
_entity.id
_entity.type
_entity.pdbx_description
1 polymer ?
#
loop_
_entity_poly.entity_id
_entity_poly.type
_entity_poly.pdbx_seq_one_letter_code
_entity_poly.pdbx_strand_id
1 'polypeptide(L)'
;MTTTSDPNPMTTKRGAAPLTTVFTTPDFCNSKYWTNTLTPPLSSVVCMPTSWHQLFDYSWGYYSPGICPSGYTEGCAFPTSLAFTSPDGALGLGGPVIAGETPRLCCPTGYTCYTGTSAYSKCISTNPTTTFHDSNNQLTSQLALVYAVQVRWQESDLSILQTNPT
;
A
#
# COMPACT_ATOMS: atom_id res chain seq x y z
N MET A 1 -4.85 -21.28 18.08
CA MET A 1 -3.93 -20.49 17.24
C MET A 1 -3.94 -21.10 15.85
N THR A 2 -4.74 -20.54 14.94
CA THR A 2 -4.80 -20.97 13.55
C THR A 2 -3.70 -20.23 12.80
N THR A 3 -2.64 -20.94 12.44
CA THR A 3 -1.61 -20.42 11.54
C THR A 3 -2.20 -20.30 10.15
N THR A 4 -2.67 -19.11 9.79
CA THR A 4 -2.98 -18.78 8.39
C THR A 4 -1.66 -18.74 7.63
N SER A 5 -1.34 -19.83 6.94
CA SER A 5 -0.26 -19.82 5.95
C SER A 5 -0.62 -18.85 4.83
N ASP A 6 0.33 -18.00 4.45
CA ASP A 6 0.18 -17.13 3.28
C ASP A 6 -0.24 -17.97 2.06
N PRO A 7 -1.32 -17.62 1.36
CA PRO A 7 -1.77 -18.38 0.20
C PRO A 7 -0.67 -18.40 -0.87
N ASN A 8 -0.48 -19.56 -1.51
CA ASN A 8 0.50 -19.74 -2.58
C ASN A 8 0.20 -18.73 -3.71
N PRO A 9 1.09 -17.77 -3.95
CA PRO A 9 0.80 -16.64 -4.81
C PRO A 9 0.86 -16.92 -6.31
N MET A 10 1.22 -18.14 -6.70
CA MET A 10 1.32 -18.52 -8.12
C MET A 10 -0.03 -18.83 -8.79
N THR A 11 -1.14 -18.89 -8.06
CA THR A 11 -2.46 -19.22 -8.65
C THR A 11 -3.27 -18.00 -9.08
N THR A 12 -2.97 -16.80 -8.55
CA THR A 12 -3.65 -15.55 -8.90
C THR A 12 -2.66 -14.58 -9.54
N LYS A 13 -2.41 -14.70 -10.85
CA LYS A 13 -1.51 -13.83 -11.64
C LYS A 13 -1.96 -12.34 -11.72
N ARG A 14 -2.81 -11.86 -10.81
CA ARG A 14 -3.47 -10.55 -10.81
C ARG A 14 -3.59 -9.95 -9.41
N GLY A 15 -2.59 -10.12 -8.55
CA GLY A 15 -2.53 -9.44 -7.25
C GLY A 15 -1.79 -10.27 -6.22
N ALA A 16 -1.36 -9.63 -5.14
CA ALA A 16 -0.62 -10.32 -4.09
C ALA A 16 -1.50 -11.18 -3.20
N ALA A 17 -2.60 -10.59 -2.72
CA ALA A 17 -3.59 -11.25 -1.89
C ALA A 17 -4.92 -10.47 -1.96
N PRO A 18 -6.06 -11.06 -1.59
CA PRO A 18 -7.26 -10.30 -1.30
C PRO A 18 -7.06 -9.43 -0.06
N LEU A 19 -7.57 -8.20 -0.09
CA LEU A 19 -7.71 -7.32 1.08
C LEU A 19 -9.20 -7.11 1.35
N THR A 20 -9.85 -8.20 1.77
CA THR A 20 -11.31 -8.26 2.00
C THR A 20 -11.71 -7.89 3.42
N THR A 21 -10.75 -7.84 4.34
CA THR A 21 -10.94 -7.49 5.76
C THR A 21 -10.37 -6.11 6.09
N VAL A 22 -10.93 -5.50 7.12
CA VAL A 22 -10.36 -4.26 7.68
C VAL A 22 -8.95 -4.51 8.17
N PHE A 23 -7.97 -3.85 7.53
CA PHE A 23 -6.64 -3.75 8.10
C PHE A 23 -6.62 -2.66 9.18
N THR A 24 -6.21 -3.06 10.38
CA THR A 24 -5.88 -2.14 11.47
C THR A 24 -4.38 -2.18 11.67
N THR A 25 -3.73 -1.02 11.57
CA THR A 25 -2.31 -0.90 11.86
C THR A 25 -2.01 -1.36 13.29
N PRO A 26 -1.01 -2.22 13.51
CA PRO A 26 -0.66 -2.69 14.86
C PRO A 26 -0.31 -1.55 15.82
N ASP A 27 -0.63 -1.68 17.10
CA ASP A 27 -0.43 -0.61 18.10
C ASP A 27 1.03 -0.13 18.21
N PHE A 28 2.01 -1.01 18.03
CA PHE A 28 3.43 -0.65 18.07
C PHE A 28 3.85 0.26 16.90
N CYS A 29 3.05 0.33 15.84
CA CYS A 29 3.22 1.26 14.72
C CYS A 29 2.60 2.63 14.99
N ASN A 30 2.05 2.87 16.19
CA ASN A 30 1.67 4.22 16.60
C ASN A 30 2.93 5.07 16.77
N SER A 31 2.90 6.32 16.27
CA SER A 31 4.04 7.24 16.36
C SER A 31 4.52 7.52 17.79
N LYS A 32 3.65 7.34 18.80
CA LYS A 32 4.00 7.45 20.22
C LYS A 32 4.97 6.37 20.70
N TYR A 33 4.90 5.18 20.12
CA TYR A 33 5.72 4.02 20.53
C TYR A 33 6.84 3.72 19.54
N TRP A 34 6.85 4.40 18.40
CA TRP A 34 7.83 4.22 17.35
C TRP A 34 9.16 4.86 17.71
N THR A 35 10.20 4.03 17.86
CA THR A 35 11.53 4.46 18.33
C THR A 35 12.50 4.76 17.19
N ASN A 36 12.16 4.42 15.95
CA ASN A 36 12.99 4.73 14.79
C ASN A 36 12.79 6.19 14.42
N THR A 37 13.80 7.01 14.72
CA THR A 37 13.77 8.44 14.43
C THR A 37 13.91 8.72 12.94
N LEU A 38 14.56 7.86 12.15
CA LEU A 38 14.88 8.10 10.74
C LEU A 38 13.66 8.04 9.81
N THR A 39 12.62 7.28 10.19
CA THR A 39 11.51 6.96 9.28
C THR A 39 10.18 6.84 10.04
N PRO A 40 9.04 7.32 9.48
CA PRO A 40 7.74 7.19 10.13
C PRO A 40 7.28 5.72 10.17
N PRO A 41 6.41 5.31 11.12
CA PRO A 41 5.99 3.92 11.28
C PRO A 41 5.44 3.28 10.00
N LEU A 42 4.54 3.98 9.30
CA LEU A 42 3.90 3.51 8.07
C LEU A 42 4.82 3.49 6.83
N SER A 43 6.11 3.82 7.00
CA SER A 43 7.15 3.55 6.00
C SER A 43 7.89 2.23 6.25
N SER A 44 7.47 1.48 7.27
CA SER A 44 8.01 0.16 7.58
C SER A 44 7.06 -0.95 7.15
N VAL A 45 7.60 -2.03 6.57
CA VAL A 45 6.83 -3.18 6.09
C VAL A 45 6.08 -3.91 7.19
N VAL A 46 6.58 -3.86 8.44
CA VAL A 46 5.92 -4.49 9.60
C VAL A 46 4.63 -3.77 10.01
N CYS A 47 4.43 -2.55 9.51
CA CYS A 47 3.26 -1.72 9.77
C CYS A 47 2.26 -1.72 8.61
N MET A 48 2.46 -2.61 7.64
CA MET A 48 1.61 -2.76 6.46
C MET A 48 0.73 -4.01 6.54
N PRO A 49 -0.34 -4.10 5.72
CA PRO A 49 -1.19 -5.28 5.73
C PRO A 49 -0.39 -6.55 5.41
N THR A 50 -0.93 -7.71 5.81
CA THR A 50 -0.34 -9.02 5.49
C THR A 50 -0.09 -9.14 3.98
N SER A 51 0.94 -9.89 3.59
CA SER A 51 1.36 -10.03 2.18
C SER A 51 1.88 -8.73 1.53
N TRP A 52 2.14 -7.66 2.30
CA TRP A 52 2.75 -6.43 1.76
C TRP A 52 4.12 -6.66 1.13
N HIS A 53 4.94 -7.49 1.76
CA HIS A 53 6.25 -7.89 1.21
C HIS A 53 6.09 -8.48 -0.20
N GLN A 54 4.97 -9.18 -0.45
CA GLN A 54 4.72 -9.77 -1.76
C GLN A 54 4.41 -8.72 -2.82
N LEU A 55 3.71 -7.64 -2.44
CA LEU A 55 3.49 -6.49 -3.32
C LEU A 55 4.80 -5.78 -3.65
N PHE A 56 5.61 -5.56 -2.62
CA PHE A 56 6.80 -4.74 -2.71
C PHE A 56 7.98 -5.47 -3.35
N ASP A 57 8.27 -6.69 -2.91
CA ASP A 57 9.43 -7.47 -3.34
C ASP A 57 9.20 -8.16 -4.69
N TYR A 58 7.96 -8.60 -4.97
CA TYR A 58 7.64 -9.31 -6.22
C TYR A 58 6.88 -8.48 -7.25
N SER A 59 6.71 -7.16 -6.99
CA SER A 59 6.02 -6.25 -7.91
C SER A 59 4.60 -6.71 -8.29
N TRP A 60 3.90 -7.38 -7.38
CA TRP A 60 2.52 -7.82 -7.62
C TRP A 60 1.49 -6.70 -7.55
N GLY A 61 1.91 -5.51 -7.15
CA GLY A 61 1.31 -4.21 -7.46
C GLY A 61 -0.06 -3.89 -6.85
N TYR A 62 -0.91 -4.87 -6.55
CA TYR A 62 -2.22 -4.64 -5.93
C TYR A 62 -2.64 -5.77 -4.99
N TYR A 63 -3.31 -5.40 -3.90
CA TYR A 63 -4.29 -6.30 -3.30
C TYR A 63 -5.49 -6.42 -4.24
N SER A 64 -5.90 -7.64 -4.55
CA SER A 64 -6.95 -7.91 -5.53
C SER A 64 -7.73 -9.19 -5.18
N PRO A 65 -9.06 -9.11 -4.96
CA PRO A 65 -9.81 -7.87 -4.81
C PRO A 65 -9.43 -7.13 -3.51
N GLY A 66 -9.52 -5.80 -3.50
CA GLY A 66 -9.31 -4.98 -2.31
C GLY A 66 -9.86 -3.57 -2.48
N ILE A 67 -10.32 -2.96 -1.38
CA ILE A 67 -10.56 -1.52 -1.26
C ILE A 67 -9.67 -0.92 -0.18
N CYS A 68 -9.68 0.41 -0.02
CA CYS A 68 -8.92 1.05 1.04
C CYS A 68 -9.30 0.48 2.43
N PRO A 69 -8.32 0.23 3.30
CA PRO A 69 -8.60 -0.23 4.64
C PRO A 69 -9.05 0.92 5.55
N SER A 70 -9.60 0.57 6.71
CA SER A 70 -9.97 1.54 7.74
C SER A 70 -8.80 2.45 8.12
N GLY A 71 -9.07 3.76 8.25
CA GLY A 71 -8.05 4.76 8.52
C GLY A 71 -7.21 5.14 7.30
N TYR A 72 -7.59 4.67 6.10
CA TYR A 72 -7.06 5.11 4.83
C TYR A 72 -8.18 5.71 4.00
N THR A 73 -7.82 6.69 3.18
CA THR A 73 -8.71 7.33 2.23
C THR A 73 -8.33 6.89 0.82
N GLU A 74 -9.34 6.76 -0.05
CA GLU A 74 -9.08 6.62 -1.47
C GLU A 74 -8.34 7.86 -1.95
N GLY A 75 -7.07 7.67 -2.28
CA GLY A 75 -6.19 8.71 -2.76
C GLY A 75 -6.28 8.79 -4.28
N CYS A 76 -5.15 8.59 -4.94
CA CYS A 76 -5.02 8.82 -6.36
C CYS A 76 -5.31 7.57 -7.17
N ALA A 77 -5.68 7.81 -8.43
CA ALA A 77 -5.66 6.76 -9.44
C ALA A 77 -4.26 6.16 -9.51
N PHE A 78 -4.19 4.83 -9.48
CA PHE A 78 -2.93 4.16 -9.74
C PHE A 78 -2.48 4.47 -11.19
N PRO A 79 -1.19 4.74 -11.44
CA PRO A 79 -0.68 4.98 -12.79
C PRO A 79 -0.69 3.67 -13.61
N THR A 80 -1.79 3.42 -14.32
CA THR A 80 -2.04 2.16 -15.03
C THR A 80 -1.01 1.82 -16.10
N SER A 81 -0.25 2.81 -16.59
CA SER A 81 0.90 2.59 -17.49
C SER A 81 2.01 1.74 -16.88
N LEU A 82 2.09 1.67 -15.54
CA LEU A 82 3.06 0.83 -14.82
C LEU A 82 2.54 -0.59 -14.57
N ALA A 83 1.25 -0.82 -14.82
CA ALA A 83 0.60 -2.12 -14.69
C ALA A 83 0.53 -2.77 -16.08
N PHE A 84 1.51 -3.60 -16.42
CA PHE A 84 1.67 -4.15 -17.77
C PHE A 84 2.12 -5.61 -17.76
N THR A 85 2.06 -6.24 -18.93
CA THR A 85 2.75 -7.50 -19.21
C THR A 85 3.79 -7.23 -20.27
N SER A 86 5.05 -7.51 -19.98
CA SER A 86 6.14 -7.36 -20.93
C SER A 86 6.07 -8.45 -22.01
N PRO A 87 6.77 -8.28 -23.14
CA PRO A 87 6.77 -9.27 -24.24
C PRO A 87 7.22 -10.68 -23.83
N ASP A 88 8.09 -10.80 -22.82
CA ASP A 88 8.57 -12.05 -22.23
C ASP A 88 7.65 -12.62 -21.14
N GLY A 89 6.50 -11.97 -20.89
CA GLY A 89 5.47 -12.43 -19.96
C GLY A 89 5.67 -12.02 -18.51
N ALA A 90 6.66 -11.17 -18.21
CA ALA A 90 6.80 -10.59 -16.87
C ALA A 90 5.69 -9.57 -16.58
N LEU A 91 5.29 -9.47 -15.31
CA LEU A 91 4.25 -8.55 -14.88
C LEU A 91 4.90 -7.30 -14.26
N GLY A 92 4.57 -6.13 -14.80
CA GLY A 92 4.80 -4.85 -14.13
C GLY A 92 3.64 -4.54 -13.20
N LEU A 93 3.93 -4.26 -11.93
CA LEU A 93 3.00 -3.85 -10.87
C LEU A 93 1.61 -4.50 -10.98
N GLY A 94 1.56 -5.84 -10.89
CA GLY A 94 0.30 -6.60 -10.82
C GLY A 94 -0.44 -6.83 -12.14
N GLY A 95 0.19 -6.49 -13.27
CA GLY A 95 -0.30 -6.79 -14.62
C GLY A 95 -1.41 -5.85 -15.11
N PRO A 96 -1.77 -5.93 -16.40
CA PRO A 96 -2.64 -4.97 -17.06
C PRO A 96 -4.03 -4.89 -16.41
N VAL A 97 -4.44 -3.66 -16.16
CA VAL A 97 -5.79 -3.31 -15.68
C VAL A 97 -6.76 -3.54 -16.84
N ILE A 98 -7.78 -4.37 -16.62
CA ILE A 98 -8.78 -4.70 -17.65
C ILE A 98 -10.07 -3.89 -17.47
N ALA A 99 -10.94 -3.93 -18.48
CA ALA A 99 -12.23 -3.28 -18.42
C ALA A 99 -13.04 -3.75 -17.19
N GLY A 100 -13.55 -2.78 -16.42
CA GLY A 100 -14.31 -3.03 -15.18
C GLY A 100 -13.46 -3.06 -13.90
N GLU A 101 -12.13 -3.11 -13.98
CA GLU A 101 -11.26 -2.99 -12.81
C GLU A 101 -11.04 -1.52 -12.42
N THR A 102 -11.09 -1.25 -11.12
CA THR A 102 -10.79 0.06 -10.52
C THR A 102 -9.54 -0.08 -9.64
N PRO A 103 -8.36 0.38 -10.11
CA PRO A 103 -7.14 0.41 -9.31
C PRO A 103 -6.98 1.75 -8.58
N ARG A 104 -6.61 1.70 -7.30
CA ARG A 104 -6.42 2.88 -6.43
C ARG A 104 -5.22 2.77 -5.52
N LEU A 105 -4.69 3.93 -5.16
CA LEU A 105 -3.76 4.11 -4.05
C LEU A 105 -4.53 4.61 -2.84
N CYS A 106 -4.34 3.95 -1.71
CA CYS A 106 -4.95 4.31 -0.45
C CYS A 106 -3.90 4.95 0.44
N CYS A 107 -4.19 6.16 0.91
CA CYS A 107 -3.31 6.92 1.80
C CYS A 107 -3.88 6.95 3.22
N PRO A 108 -3.04 6.76 4.24
CA PRO A 108 -3.48 6.84 5.62
C PRO A 108 -3.99 8.24 5.95
N THR A 109 -4.92 8.35 6.90
CA THR A 109 -5.45 9.64 7.37
C THR A 109 -4.30 10.58 7.78
N GLY A 110 -4.35 11.83 7.31
CA GLY A 110 -3.27 12.81 7.50
C GLY A 110 -2.16 12.73 6.46
N TYR A 111 -2.36 11.96 5.39
CA TYR A 111 -1.46 11.88 4.24
C TYR A 111 -2.25 12.05 2.93
N THR A 112 -1.58 12.52 1.89
CA THR A 112 -2.10 12.64 0.53
C THR A 112 -1.17 11.93 -0.45
N CYS A 113 -1.57 11.83 -1.71
CA CYS A 113 -0.75 11.17 -2.72
C CYS A 113 0.57 11.89 -2.92
N TYR A 114 1.65 11.12 -2.97
CA TYR A 114 2.93 11.65 -3.41
C TYR A 114 2.97 11.71 -4.94
N THR A 115 3.50 12.79 -5.52
CA THR A 115 3.56 12.98 -6.98
C THR A 115 4.99 12.92 -7.54
N GLY A 116 5.99 12.66 -6.69
CA GLY A 116 7.38 12.53 -7.11
C GLY A 116 7.73 11.11 -7.59
N THR A 117 9.03 10.79 -7.56
CA THR A 117 9.53 9.47 -7.92
C THR A 117 8.90 8.39 -7.05
N SER A 118 8.42 7.31 -7.66
CA SER A 118 7.73 6.20 -6.96
C SER A 118 6.38 6.56 -6.34
N ALA A 119 5.70 7.59 -6.87
CA ALA A 119 4.32 7.98 -6.54
C ALA A 119 3.33 6.80 -6.47
N TYR A 120 3.53 5.77 -7.27
CA TYR A 120 2.72 4.54 -7.30
C TYR A 120 2.74 3.73 -5.98
N SER A 121 3.59 4.08 -5.01
CA SER A 121 3.76 3.33 -3.77
C SER A 121 3.88 4.19 -2.51
N LYS A 122 3.71 5.52 -2.62
CA LYS A 122 4.00 6.45 -1.53
C LYS A 122 2.89 7.48 -1.32
N CYS A 123 2.67 7.82 -0.05
CA CYS A 123 1.89 8.96 0.38
C CYS A 123 2.78 9.94 1.16
N ILE A 124 2.43 11.22 1.13
CA ILE A 124 3.15 12.30 1.80
C ILE A 124 2.27 12.94 2.86
N SER A 125 2.83 13.23 4.04
CA SER A 125 2.11 13.86 5.15
C SER A 125 1.48 15.19 4.74
N THR A 126 0.24 15.44 5.20
CA THR A 126 -0.43 16.76 5.09
C THR A 126 -0.14 17.65 6.30
N ASN A 127 0.44 17.08 7.36
CA ASN A 127 0.85 17.76 8.59
C ASN A 127 2.34 18.12 8.56
N PRO A 128 2.79 19.07 9.40
CA PRO A 128 4.11 19.69 9.25
C PRO A 128 5.28 18.71 9.35
N THR A 129 6.36 19.14 8.71
CA THR A 129 7.69 18.55 8.63
C THR A 129 8.11 17.82 9.90
N THR A 130 8.44 16.52 9.77
CA THR A 130 9.04 15.74 10.87
C THR A 130 10.54 15.89 10.84
N THR A 131 11.16 16.04 12.01
CA THR A 131 12.60 16.16 12.15
C THR A 131 13.23 14.82 12.51
N PHE A 132 14.28 14.43 11.78
CA PHE A 132 14.99 13.17 11.98
C PHE A 132 16.44 13.26 11.51
N HIS A 133 17.26 12.24 11.79
CA HIS A 133 18.63 12.17 11.30
C HIS A 133 18.68 11.54 9.89
N ASP A 134 19.44 12.09 8.96
CA ASP A 134 19.65 11.48 7.64
C ASP A 134 20.71 10.36 7.69
N SER A 135 21.06 9.78 6.53
CA SER A 135 22.09 8.74 6.42
C SER A 135 23.51 9.23 6.81
N ASN A 136 23.73 10.54 6.89
CA ASN A 136 24.97 11.17 7.35
C ASN A 136 24.88 11.59 8.82
N ASN A 137 23.85 11.13 9.53
CA ASN A 137 23.55 11.45 10.92
C ASN A 137 23.28 12.96 11.17
N GLN A 138 22.90 13.73 10.14
CA GLN A 138 22.56 15.15 10.26
C GLN A 138 21.07 15.33 10.53
N LEU A 139 20.73 16.26 11.42
CA LEU A 139 19.33 16.61 11.70
C LEU A 139 18.72 17.28 10.46
N THR A 140 17.71 16.66 9.88
CA THR A 140 16.97 17.14 8.71
C THR A 140 15.47 17.18 9.01
N SER A 141 14.74 18.04 8.31
CA SER A 141 13.29 18.15 8.39
C SER A 141 12.69 18.01 7.00
N GLN A 142 11.90 16.96 6.77
CA GLN A 142 11.06 16.84 5.57
C GLN A 142 9.66 16.33 5.91
N LEU A 143 8.73 16.46 4.97
CA LEU A 143 7.43 15.79 5.09
C LEU A 143 7.66 14.28 5.09
N ALA A 144 6.99 13.59 6.02
CA ALA A 144 7.06 12.15 6.14
C ALA A 144 6.48 11.48 4.88
N LEU A 145 7.26 10.60 4.26
CA LEU A 145 6.79 9.69 3.21
C LEU A 145 6.49 8.33 3.83
N VAL A 146 5.30 7.80 3.54
CA VAL A 146 4.82 6.49 4.01
C VAL A 146 4.40 5.64 2.82
N TYR A 147 4.23 4.34 3.02
CA TYR A 147 3.72 3.47 1.96
C TYR A 147 2.24 3.74 1.69
N ALA A 148 1.88 3.77 0.40
CA ALA A 148 0.50 3.78 -0.07
C ALA A 148 0.04 2.34 -0.28
N VAL A 149 -1.13 1.96 0.22
CA VAL A 149 -1.69 0.62 -0.04
C VAL A 149 -2.29 0.60 -1.45
N GLN A 150 -1.80 -0.28 -2.32
CA GLN A 150 -2.32 -0.41 -3.67
C GLN A 150 -3.42 -1.45 -3.71
N VAL A 151 -4.59 -1.08 -4.23
CA VAL A 151 -5.77 -1.95 -4.24
C VAL A 151 -6.42 -1.95 -5.63
N ARG A 152 -7.08 -3.05 -5.96
CA ARG A 152 -7.82 -3.23 -7.21
C ARG A 152 -9.06 -4.05 -6.94
N TRP A 153 -10.19 -3.64 -7.52
CA TRP A 153 -11.45 -4.38 -7.43
C TRP A 153 -12.29 -4.21 -8.70
N GLN A 154 -13.24 -5.10 -8.91
CA GLN A 154 -14.37 -4.93 -9.84
C GLN A 154 -15.66 -4.74 -9.05
N GLU A 155 -16.70 -4.24 -9.72
CA GLU A 155 -18.01 -4.04 -9.09
C GLU A 155 -18.58 -5.34 -8.50
N SER A 156 -18.34 -6.48 -9.15
CA SER A 156 -18.73 -7.81 -8.65
C SER A 156 -18.03 -8.22 -7.35
N ASP A 157 -16.88 -7.62 -7.02
CA ASP A 157 -16.15 -7.93 -5.80
C ASP A 157 -16.71 -7.18 -4.58
N LEU A 158 -17.52 -6.13 -4.79
CA LEU A 158 -17.98 -5.26 -3.70
C LEU A 158 -18.78 -6.01 -2.63
N SER A 159 -19.46 -7.10 -2.97
CA SER A 159 -20.21 -7.90 -1.99
C SER A 159 -19.33 -8.68 -1.01
N ILE A 160 -18.06 -8.93 -1.35
CA ILE A 160 -17.11 -9.66 -0.51
C ILE A 160 -16.06 -8.75 0.16
N LEU A 161 -16.07 -7.46 -0.18
CA LEU A 161 -15.19 -6.46 0.41
C LEU A 161 -15.91 -5.79 1.57
N GLN A 162 -15.31 -5.82 2.77
CA GLN A 162 -15.82 -5.00 3.87
C GLN A 162 -15.73 -3.53 3.47
N THR A 163 -16.84 -2.80 3.53
CA THR A 163 -16.91 -1.36 3.25
C THR A 163 -15.99 -0.57 4.18
N ASN A 164 -15.30 0.43 3.63
CA ASN A 164 -14.59 1.47 4.38
C ASN A 164 -15.47 1.98 5.54
N PRO A 165 -14.91 2.25 6.73
CA PRO A 165 -15.60 3.10 7.68
C PRO A 165 -15.71 4.51 7.08
N THR A 166 -16.95 5.00 7.02
CA THR A 166 -17.32 6.39 6.72
C THR A 166 -16.69 7.38 7.66
#